data_AF-A0A6V8PPQ0-F1
#
_entry.id   AF-A0A6V8PPQ0-F1
#
_cell.length_a   1.000
_cell.length_b   1.000
_cell.length_c   1.000
_cell.angle_alpha   90.00
_cell.angle_beta   90.00
_cell.angle_gamma   90.00
#
_symmetry.space_group_name_H-M   'P 1'
#
loop_
_entity.id
_entity.type
_entity.pdbx_description
1 polymer ?
#
loop_
_entity_poly.entity_id
_entity_poly.type
_entity_poly.pdbx_seq_one_letter_code
_entity_poly.pdbx_strand_id
1 'polypeptide(L)'
;DREYTVPMEIINTGSATWEVEGDNPIHFSYRWSDPERKEIIIRDGLRTPLPRKVGPREKVTLEARVRSPSTRGTFMLSYQLVKEGEFWFEDTGVTSLRRIVTVSPVKESKEFSADFLGDYNIGFINNQAKQLSIEVQVAHEGSYRLLIGERWQGTLKTLRVKVDQGEWQSVASGRLEEGL
;
A
#
# COMPACT_ATOMS: atom_id res chain seq x y z
N ASP A 1 9.10 6.26 6.45
CA ASP A 1 9.98 5.22 7.05
C ASP A 1 9.29 3.88 7.24
N ARG A 2 8.08 3.68 6.67
CA ARG A 2 7.39 2.38 6.69
C ARG A 2 8.00 1.42 5.69
N GLU A 3 7.98 0.13 6.03
CA GLU A 3 8.34 -0.95 5.11
C GLU A 3 7.12 -1.43 4.31
N TYR A 4 7.36 -1.75 3.05
CA TYR A 4 6.41 -2.26 2.08
C TYR A 4 7.01 -3.46 1.38
N THR A 5 6.14 -4.35 0.93
CA THR A 5 6.48 -5.48 0.11
C THR A 5 5.93 -5.26 -1.30
N VAL A 6 6.78 -5.37 -2.31
CA VAL A 6 6.42 -5.14 -3.72
C VAL A 6 6.73 -6.41 -4.52
N PRO A 7 5.74 -7.07 -5.13
CA PRO A 7 6.00 -8.24 -5.95
C PRO A 7 6.76 -7.85 -7.22
N MET A 8 7.85 -8.56 -7.50
CA MET A 8 8.74 -8.29 -8.62
C MET A 8 9.03 -9.57 -9.40
N GLU A 9 9.05 -9.47 -10.72
CA GLU A 9 9.65 -10.45 -11.64
C GLU A 9 10.87 -9.81 -12.30
N ILE A 10 12.03 -10.45 -12.18
CA ILE A 10 13.27 -9.98 -12.80
C ILE A 10 13.86 -11.08 -13.68
N ILE A 11 14.55 -10.67 -14.75
CA ILE A 11 15.15 -11.57 -15.74
C ILE A 11 16.64 -11.27 -15.82
N ASN A 12 17.47 -12.32 -15.74
CA ASN A 12 18.89 -12.18 -15.99
C ASN A 12 19.16 -12.14 -17.49
N THR A 13 19.26 -10.94 -18.06
CA THR A 13 19.62 -10.77 -19.48
C THR A 13 21.13 -10.77 -19.73
N GLY A 14 21.94 -10.94 -18.68
CA GLY A 14 23.39 -11.02 -18.76
C GLY A 14 23.91 -12.42 -19.09
N SER A 15 25.23 -12.56 -19.10
CA SER A 15 25.94 -13.82 -19.40
C SER A 15 26.43 -14.57 -18.16
N ALA A 16 26.46 -13.93 -17.00
CA ALA A 16 26.91 -14.52 -15.73
C ALA A 16 25.71 -14.92 -14.86
N THR A 17 25.85 -16.03 -14.13
CA THR A 17 24.89 -16.45 -13.10
C THR A 17 24.91 -15.47 -11.94
N TRP A 18 23.73 -15.12 -11.43
CA TRP A 18 23.62 -14.40 -10.17
C TRP A 18 23.72 -15.39 -9.01
N GLU A 19 24.85 -15.35 -8.30
CA GLU A 19 25.07 -16.17 -7.11
C GLU A 19 24.38 -15.54 -5.89
N VAL A 20 23.81 -16.40 -5.03
CA VAL A 20 23.04 -15.99 -3.83
C VAL A 20 23.72 -16.39 -2.52
N GLU A 21 24.86 -17.06 -2.62
CA GLU A 21 25.71 -17.54 -1.53
C GLU A 21 27.16 -17.09 -1.77
N GLY A 22 28.03 -17.32 -0.79
CA GLY A 22 29.42 -16.90 -0.82
C GLY A 22 29.64 -15.50 -0.27
N ASP A 23 30.83 -14.94 -0.52
CA ASP A 23 31.28 -13.68 0.11
C ASP A 23 30.61 -12.43 -0.49
N ASN A 24 30.18 -12.51 -1.76
CA ASN A 24 29.62 -11.39 -2.51
C ASN A 24 28.30 -11.78 -3.19
N PRO A 25 27.26 -12.19 -2.43
CA PRO A 25 25.99 -12.58 -3.00
C PRO A 25 25.30 -11.40 -3.71
N ILE A 26 24.45 -11.71 -4.68
CA ILE A 26 23.62 -10.71 -5.35
C ILE A 26 22.28 -10.60 -4.66
N HIS A 27 21.92 -9.37 -4.30
CA HIS A 27 20.63 -9.01 -3.72
C HIS A 27 19.84 -8.09 -4.63
N PHE A 28 18.52 -8.15 -4.51
CA PHE A 28 17.66 -7.08 -4.99
C PHE A 28 17.57 -5.96 -3.94
N SER A 29 17.63 -4.72 -4.39
CA SER A 29 17.53 -3.54 -3.54
C SER A 29 17.00 -2.33 -4.33
N TYR A 30 17.19 -1.14 -3.79
CA TYR A 30 16.69 0.10 -4.37
C TYR A 30 17.48 1.32 -3.87
N ARG A 31 17.33 2.42 -4.60
CA ARG A 31 17.77 3.77 -4.20
C ARG A 31 16.59 4.73 -4.31
N TRP A 32 16.52 5.70 -3.40
CA TRP A 32 15.58 6.81 -3.49
C TRP A 32 16.31 8.09 -3.86
N SER A 33 15.77 8.85 -4.81
CA SER A 33 16.25 10.19 -5.14
C SER A 33 15.13 11.21 -5.18
N ASP A 34 15.49 12.45 -4.92
CA ASP A 34 14.67 13.64 -5.11
C ASP A 34 14.95 14.18 -6.52
N PRO A 35 14.03 14.03 -7.49
CA PRO A 35 14.27 14.46 -8.86
C PRO A 35 14.32 15.98 -9.01
N GLU A 36 13.69 16.74 -8.11
CA GLU A 36 13.71 18.21 -8.13
C GLU A 36 15.07 18.73 -7.64
N ARG A 37 15.58 18.15 -6.55
CA ARG A 37 16.89 18.52 -5.98
C ARG A 37 18.07 17.83 -6.66
N LYS A 38 17.81 16.84 -7.52
CA LYS A 38 18.83 15.98 -8.17
C LYS A 38 19.74 15.28 -7.15
N GLU A 39 19.16 14.87 -6.03
CA GLU A 39 19.89 14.32 -4.89
C GLU A 39 19.45 12.88 -4.60
N ILE A 40 20.38 12.00 -4.22
CA ILE A 40 20.05 10.66 -3.70
C ILE A 40 19.78 10.79 -2.20
N ILE A 41 18.55 10.54 -1.78
CA ILE A 41 18.14 10.66 -0.37
C ILE A 41 18.31 9.34 0.40
N ILE A 42 18.23 8.20 -0.28
CA ILE A 42 18.57 6.89 0.29
C ILE A 42 19.45 6.18 -0.74
N ARG A 43 20.76 6.13 -0.46
CA ARG A 43 21.75 5.47 -1.31
C ARG A 43 21.79 3.96 -1.15
N ASP A 44 21.43 3.47 0.03
CA ASP A 44 21.58 2.08 0.40
C ASP A 44 20.26 1.53 0.94
N GLY A 45 19.43 0.99 0.04
CA GLY A 45 18.13 0.43 0.36
C GLY A 45 18.23 -0.92 1.08
N LEU A 46 17.10 -1.39 1.60
CA LEU A 46 17.02 -2.74 2.20
C LEU A 46 17.40 -3.81 1.18
N ARG A 47 18.06 -4.88 1.66
CA ARG A 47 18.34 -6.08 0.88
C ARG A 47 17.16 -7.02 0.86
N THR A 48 16.83 -7.49 -0.33
CA THR A 48 15.92 -8.62 -0.54
C THR A 48 16.73 -9.77 -1.15
N PRO A 49 16.92 -10.88 -0.42
CA PRO A 49 17.54 -12.09 -0.95
C PRO A 49 16.80 -12.60 -2.17
N LEU A 50 17.55 -13.02 -3.19
CA LEU A 50 16.98 -13.79 -4.28
C LEU A 50 16.73 -15.23 -3.76
N PRO A 51 15.59 -15.86 -4.09
CA PRO A 51 15.23 -17.16 -3.53
C PRO A 51 16.10 -18.33 -4.03
N ARG A 52 16.85 -18.11 -5.12
CA ARG A 52 17.77 -19.08 -5.73
C ARG A 52 18.76 -18.35 -6.63
N LYS A 53 19.85 -19.02 -7.00
CA LYS A 53 20.72 -18.59 -8.10
C LYS A 53 19.92 -18.38 -9.40
N VAL A 54 20.33 -17.41 -10.21
CA VAL A 54 19.62 -17.05 -11.46
C VAL A 54 20.60 -17.08 -12.63
N GLY A 55 20.51 -18.10 -13.46
CA GLY A 55 21.36 -18.24 -14.64
C GLY A 55 20.99 -17.28 -15.78
N PRO A 56 21.81 -17.19 -16.83
CA PRO A 56 21.50 -16.41 -18.02
C PRO A 56 20.14 -16.77 -18.61
N ARG A 57 19.35 -15.75 -18.97
CA ARG A 57 17.98 -15.81 -19.51
C ARG A 57 16.93 -16.37 -18.55
N GLU A 58 17.31 -16.75 -17.33
CA GLU A 58 16.35 -17.20 -16.34
C GLU A 58 15.60 -16.03 -15.71
N LYS A 59 14.41 -16.35 -15.20
CA LYS A 59 13.57 -15.44 -14.43
C LYS A 59 13.52 -15.85 -12.96
N VAL A 60 13.33 -14.86 -12.10
CA VAL A 60 13.02 -15.08 -10.69
C VAL A 60 11.97 -14.09 -10.22
N THR A 61 11.07 -14.56 -9.37
CA THR A 61 10.10 -13.74 -8.66
C THR A 61 10.52 -13.57 -7.21
N LEU A 62 10.28 -12.38 -6.66
CA LEU A 62 10.57 -12.07 -5.27
C LEU A 62 9.64 -10.98 -4.73
N GLU A 63 9.55 -10.91 -3.41
CA GLU A 63 8.79 -9.93 -2.67
C GLU A 63 9.74 -8.83 -2.16
N ALA A 64 9.94 -7.79 -2.96
CA ALA A 64 10.93 -6.76 -2.71
C ALA A 64 10.57 -5.94 -1.46
N ARG A 65 11.50 -5.88 -0.50
CA ARG A 65 11.38 -5.09 0.72
C ARG A 65 11.80 -3.65 0.43
N VAL A 66 10.88 -2.70 0.57
CA VAL A 66 11.13 -1.27 0.34
C VAL A 66 10.75 -0.48 1.58
N ARG A 67 11.63 0.40 2.03
CA ARG A 67 11.35 1.37 3.10
C ARG A 67 11.16 2.74 2.49
N SER A 68 10.05 3.41 2.80
CA SER A 68 9.81 4.78 2.34
C SER A 68 10.72 5.78 3.08
N PRO A 69 11.09 6.91 2.45
CA PRO A 69 11.64 8.07 3.13
C PRO A 69 10.84 8.46 4.38
N SER A 70 11.52 9.01 5.40
CA SER A 70 10.85 9.55 6.60
C SER A 70 10.12 10.87 6.31
N THR A 71 10.55 11.61 5.29
CA THR A 71 9.95 12.86 4.85
C THR A 71 8.86 12.63 3.81
N ARG A 72 7.78 13.42 3.90
CA ARG A 72 6.77 13.48 2.84
C ARG A 72 7.34 14.15 1.58
N GLY A 73 6.81 13.80 0.42
CA GLY A 73 7.22 14.37 -0.86
C GLY A 73 7.03 13.41 -2.03
N THR A 74 7.37 13.87 -3.22
CA THR A 74 7.40 13.05 -4.44
C THR A 74 8.84 12.69 -4.74
N PHE A 75 9.13 11.39 -4.80
CA PHE A 75 10.48 10.88 -4.97
C PHE A 75 10.54 9.89 -6.14
N MET A 76 11.75 9.69 -6.65
CA MET A 76 12.06 8.64 -7.59
C MET A 76 12.61 7.42 -6.84
N LEU A 77 11.91 6.29 -6.96
CA LEU A 77 12.36 4.99 -6.50
C LEU A 77 13.00 4.24 -7.66
N SER A 78 14.26 3.85 -7.51
CA SER A 78 15.04 3.12 -8.52
C SER A 78 15.35 1.71 -7.99
N TYR A 79 14.68 0.71 -8.54
CA TYR A 79 14.88 -0.70 -8.22
C TYR A 79 16.05 -1.29 -9.00
N GLN A 80 16.95 -2.00 -8.31
CA GLN A 80 18.19 -2.49 -8.90
C GLN A 80 18.81 -3.66 -8.11
N LEU A 81 19.80 -4.31 -8.73
CA LEU A 81 20.61 -5.34 -8.10
C LEU A 81 21.92 -4.76 -7.55
N VAL A 82 22.42 -5.39 -6.50
CA VAL A 82 23.74 -5.13 -5.91
C VAL A 82 24.48 -6.44 -5.74
N LYS A 83 25.77 -6.44 -6.12
CA LYS A 83 26.71 -7.49 -5.75
C LYS A 83 27.42 -7.02 -4.48
N GLU A 84 27.16 -7.68 -3.36
CA GLU A 84 27.63 -7.21 -2.06
C GLU A 84 29.13 -6.97 -2.05
N GLY A 85 29.57 -5.86 -1.47
CA GLY A 85 30.99 -5.50 -1.37
C GLY A 85 31.67 -5.09 -2.68
N GLU A 86 30.98 -5.13 -3.83
CA GLU A 86 31.59 -4.82 -5.12
C GLU A 86 30.92 -3.62 -5.81
N PHE A 87 29.70 -3.79 -6.34
CA PHE A 87 29.05 -2.77 -7.13
C PHE A 87 27.53 -2.91 -7.16
N TRP A 88 26.88 -1.80 -7.47
CA TRP A 88 25.49 -1.79 -7.92
C TRP A 88 25.46 -1.92 -9.42
N PHE A 89 24.49 -2.66 -9.96
CA PHE A 89 24.40 -2.92 -11.40
C PHE A 89 24.16 -1.62 -12.20
N GLU A 90 23.49 -0.64 -11.60
CA GLU A 90 23.32 0.68 -12.21
C GLU A 90 24.65 1.40 -12.45
N ASP A 91 25.61 1.22 -11.53
CA ASP A 91 26.93 1.84 -11.62
C ASP A 91 27.77 1.21 -12.76
N THR A 92 27.35 0.04 -13.28
CA THR A 92 27.96 -0.61 -14.46
C THR A 92 27.20 -0.31 -15.77
N GLY A 93 26.21 0.60 -15.75
CA GLY A 93 25.42 0.98 -16.91
C GLY A 93 24.12 0.19 -17.12
N VAL A 94 23.74 -0.70 -16.20
CA VAL A 94 22.43 -1.37 -16.27
C VAL A 94 21.34 -0.38 -15.93
N THR A 95 20.31 -0.27 -16.78
CA THR A 95 19.21 0.65 -16.52
C THR A 95 18.26 0.09 -15.45
N SER A 96 18.16 0.79 -14.33
CA SER A 96 17.22 0.48 -13.24
C SER A 96 15.76 0.70 -13.64
N LEU A 97 14.85 -0.09 -13.06
CA LEU A 97 13.43 0.20 -13.11
C LEU A 97 13.13 1.39 -12.19
N ARG A 98 12.61 2.48 -12.74
CA ARG A 98 12.30 3.69 -11.99
C ARG A 98 10.81 3.95 -11.85
N ARG A 99 10.37 4.42 -10.68
CA ARG A 99 8.98 4.78 -10.38
C ARG A 99 8.93 6.08 -9.59
N ILE A 100 8.06 7.00 -10.00
CA ILE A 100 7.70 8.17 -9.19
C ILE A 100 6.74 7.69 -8.11
N VAL A 101 7.05 7.99 -6.85
CA VAL A 101 6.24 7.61 -5.69
C VAL A 101 6.03 8.83 -4.80
N THR A 102 4.76 9.06 -4.43
CA THR A 102 4.39 10.09 -3.45
C THR A 102 4.35 9.46 -2.05
N VAL A 103 5.21 9.96 -1.17
CA VAL A 103 5.17 9.66 0.27
C VAL A 103 4.33 10.74 0.93
N SER A 104 3.17 10.36 1.44
CA SER A 104 2.29 11.23 2.21
C SER A 104 2.34 10.86 3.69
N PRO A 105 2.05 11.80 4.60
CA PRO A 105 1.76 11.43 5.98
C PRO A 105 0.69 10.34 5.98
N VAL A 106 0.86 9.34 6.82
CA VAL A 106 -0.24 8.45 7.16
C VAL A 106 -1.32 9.37 7.68
N LYS A 107 -2.48 9.45 7.01
CA LYS A 107 -3.64 10.06 7.63
C LYS A 107 -3.88 9.24 8.90
N GLU A 108 -3.58 9.80 10.07
CA GLU A 108 -4.03 9.21 11.32
C GLU A 108 -5.53 9.02 11.18
N SER A 109 -5.98 7.78 11.11
CA SER A 109 -7.37 7.49 11.40
C SER A 109 -7.51 7.83 12.88
N LYS A 110 -8.12 8.98 13.19
CA LYS A 110 -8.78 9.09 14.48
C LYS A 110 -9.80 7.95 14.49
N GLU A 111 -9.60 6.98 15.38
CA GLU A 111 -10.68 6.10 15.76
C GLU A 111 -11.82 7.01 16.21
N PHE A 112 -12.89 7.08 15.43
CA PHE A 112 -14.14 7.61 15.94
C PHE A 112 -14.62 6.58 16.96
N SER A 113 -14.52 6.89 18.25
CA SER A 113 -15.21 6.09 19.25
C SER A 113 -16.70 6.18 18.96
N ALA A 114 -17.40 5.05 19.04
CA ALA A 114 -18.86 4.98 18.87
C ALA A 114 -19.59 5.88 19.89
N ASP A 115 -18.91 6.27 20.98
CA ASP A 115 -19.41 7.22 21.98
C ASP A 115 -19.70 8.61 21.42
N PHE A 116 -19.08 8.98 20.28
CA PHE A 116 -19.35 10.26 19.60
C PHE A 116 -20.69 10.28 18.85
N LEU A 117 -21.33 9.12 18.66
CA LEU A 117 -22.67 9.01 18.05
C LEU A 117 -23.79 9.03 19.10
N GLY A 118 -23.55 9.69 20.24
CA GLY A 118 -24.51 9.81 21.34
C GLY A 118 -25.92 10.12 20.84
N ASP A 119 -26.88 9.24 21.17
CA ASP A 119 -28.33 9.34 21.02
C ASP A 119 -28.88 10.03 19.75
N TYR A 120 -28.15 10.03 18.63
CA TYR A 120 -28.64 10.58 17.38
C TYR A 120 -29.64 9.60 16.75
N ASN A 121 -30.92 9.97 16.82
CA ASN A 121 -32.03 9.27 16.19
C ASN A 121 -31.77 9.03 14.70
N ILE A 122 -31.60 7.76 14.33
CA ILE A 122 -31.60 7.32 12.94
C ILE A 122 -33.05 7.44 12.44
N GLY A 123 -33.35 8.55 11.74
CA GLY A 123 -34.68 8.80 11.17
C GLY A 123 -34.99 7.81 10.04
N PHE A 124 -36.04 7.02 10.21
CA PHE A 124 -36.59 6.15 9.16
C PHE A 124 -37.36 6.96 8.12
N ILE A 125 -37.07 6.75 6.83
CA ILE A 125 -38.00 7.09 5.74
C ILE A 125 -38.44 5.78 5.08
N ASN A 126 -39.69 5.40 5.33
CA ASN A 126 -40.46 4.43 4.54
C ASN A 126 -41.11 5.23 3.39
N ASN A 127 -41.37 4.75 2.17
CA ASN A 127 -41.87 3.45 1.76
C ASN A 127 -41.78 3.34 0.22
N GLN A 128 -41.68 2.10 -0.28
CA GLN A 128 -41.62 1.66 -1.69
C GLN A 128 -40.20 1.55 -2.28
N ALA A 129 -39.67 0.33 -2.14
CA ALA A 129 -38.51 -0.26 -2.81
C ALA A 129 -37.09 0.20 -2.38
N LYS A 130 -36.50 -0.64 -1.50
CA LYS A 130 -35.11 -1.13 -1.59
C LYS A 130 -33.93 -0.14 -1.51
N GLN A 131 -34.10 1.09 -1.05
CA GLN A 131 -32.96 2.00 -0.85
C GLN A 131 -32.92 2.56 0.58
N LEU A 132 -31.90 2.15 1.33
CA LEU A 132 -31.55 2.72 2.63
C LEU A 132 -30.61 3.90 2.34
N SER A 133 -31.07 5.14 2.55
CA SER A 133 -30.22 6.33 2.47
C SER A 133 -29.83 6.76 3.88
N ILE A 134 -28.55 6.65 4.21
CA ILE A 134 -27.98 7.18 5.45
C ILE A 134 -27.33 8.51 5.11
N GLU A 135 -27.82 9.60 5.70
CA GLU A 135 -27.19 10.91 5.59
C GLU A 135 -26.15 11.04 6.70
N VAL A 136 -24.87 10.94 6.32
CA VAL A 136 -23.76 11.11 7.27
C VAL A 136 -23.22 12.51 7.11
N GLN A 137 -23.36 13.35 8.14
CA GLN A 137 -22.66 14.65 8.20
C GLN A 137 -21.19 14.38 8.52
N VAL A 138 -20.37 14.19 7.49
CA VAL A 138 -18.92 13.99 7.64
C VAL A 138 -18.20 15.32 7.40
N ALA A 139 -17.31 15.70 8.31
CA ALA A 139 -16.63 17.00 8.33
C ALA A 139 -15.55 17.21 7.23
N HIS A 140 -15.58 16.46 6.12
CA HIS A 140 -14.57 16.53 5.06
C HIS A 140 -15.18 16.43 3.65
N GLU A 141 -14.68 17.22 2.70
CA GLU A 141 -14.94 17.05 1.26
C GLU A 141 -14.22 15.80 0.74
N GLY A 142 -14.92 14.94 -0.02
CA GLY A 142 -14.36 13.71 -0.59
C GLY A 142 -15.40 12.79 -1.22
N SER A 143 -14.96 11.73 -1.91
CA SER A 143 -15.86 10.73 -2.51
C SER A 143 -16.06 9.55 -1.56
N TYR A 144 -17.31 9.27 -1.20
CA TYR A 144 -17.67 8.21 -0.25
C TYR A 144 -18.17 6.96 -0.97
N ARG A 145 -17.79 5.77 -0.49
CA ARG A 145 -18.42 4.51 -0.91
C ARG A 145 -19.03 3.80 0.29
N LEU A 146 -20.30 3.45 0.14
CA LEU A 146 -21.09 2.73 1.14
C LEU A 146 -21.18 1.26 0.75
N LEU A 147 -20.82 0.36 1.66
CA LEU A 147 -21.12 -1.07 1.54
C LEU A 147 -22.19 -1.43 2.58
N ILE A 148 -23.35 -1.83 2.07
CA ILE A 148 -24.45 -2.38 2.85
C ILE A 148 -24.44 -3.90 2.61
N GLY A 149 -24.12 -4.68 3.65
CA GLY A 149 -24.11 -6.14 3.58
C GLY A 149 -25.51 -6.78 3.52
N GLU A 150 -25.56 -8.09 3.29
CA GLU A 150 -26.80 -8.86 3.10
C GLU A 150 -27.84 -8.62 4.20
N ARG A 151 -29.08 -8.37 3.77
CA ARG A 151 -30.26 -8.21 4.62
C ARG A 151 -30.77 -9.59 5.00
N TRP A 152 -30.61 -9.99 6.25
CA TRP A 152 -31.20 -11.22 6.80
C TRP A 152 -32.09 -10.87 7.99
N GLN A 153 -33.38 -11.26 7.93
CA GLN A 153 -34.36 -11.08 9.01
C GLN A 153 -34.34 -9.69 9.66
N GLY A 154 -34.47 -8.65 8.84
CA GLY A 154 -34.59 -7.27 9.33
C GLY A 154 -33.32 -6.66 9.90
N THR A 155 -32.20 -7.39 10.06
CA THR A 155 -31.00 -6.87 10.76
C THR A 155 -29.92 -6.40 9.79
N LEU A 156 -29.42 -5.17 9.96
CA LEU A 156 -28.25 -4.64 9.26
C LEU A 156 -26.98 -5.13 9.97
N LYS A 157 -26.34 -6.18 9.45
CA LYS A 157 -25.16 -6.78 10.09
C LYS A 157 -23.91 -5.90 10.02
N THR A 158 -23.73 -5.14 8.93
CA THR A 158 -22.50 -4.37 8.75
C THR A 158 -22.75 -3.15 7.88
N LEU A 159 -22.48 -1.96 8.44
CA LEU A 159 -22.29 -0.74 7.66
C LEU A 159 -20.79 -0.50 7.52
N ARG A 160 -20.29 -0.39 6.28
CA ARG A 160 -18.90 0.04 6.05
C ARG A 160 -18.85 1.28 5.17
N VAL A 161 -18.01 2.23 5.58
CA VAL A 161 -17.73 3.46 4.85
C VAL A 161 -16.25 3.50 4.54
N LYS A 162 -15.91 3.96 3.33
CA LYS A 162 -14.55 4.40 3.02
C LYS A 162 -14.59 5.75 2.29
N VAL A 163 -13.54 6.52 2.49
CA VAL A 163 -13.33 7.83 1.86
C VAL A 163 -12.19 7.70 0.87
N ASP A 164 -12.41 8.12 -0.37
CA ASP A 164 -11.46 8.05 -1.48
C ASP A 164 -10.86 6.64 -1.69
N GLN A 165 -9.52 6.52 -1.71
CA GLN A 165 -8.78 5.25 -1.81
C GLN A 165 -8.42 4.65 -0.43
N GLY A 166 -9.03 5.14 0.65
CA GLY A 166 -8.77 4.64 1.99
C GLY A 166 -9.30 3.22 2.25
N GLU A 167 -8.89 2.66 3.39
CA GLU A 167 -9.36 1.36 3.89
C GLU A 167 -10.84 1.41 4.29
N TRP A 168 -11.50 0.26 4.25
CA TRP A 168 -12.89 0.12 4.71
C TRP A 168 -12.98 0.23 6.23
N GLN A 169 -13.80 1.15 6.73
CA GLN A 169 -14.10 1.29 8.16
C GLN A 169 -15.49 0.74 8.45
N SER A 170 -15.64 -0.03 9.54
CA SER A 170 -16.94 -0.53 9.99
C SER A 170 -17.59 0.50 10.91
N VAL A 171 -18.83 0.89 10.63
CA VAL A 171 -19.50 2.01 11.28
C VAL A 171 -20.59 1.55 12.27
N ALA A 172 -21.10 0.32 12.14
CA ALA A 172 -21.86 -0.37 13.18
C ALA A 172 -22.24 -1.79 12.73
N SER A 173 -22.44 -2.67 13.71
CA SER A 173 -23.35 -3.83 13.62
C SER A 173 -24.45 -3.63 14.67
N GLY A 174 -25.67 -3.37 14.25
CA GLY A 174 -26.79 -3.07 15.16
C GLY A 174 -28.00 -3.95 14.86
N ARG A 175 -28.72 -4.36 15.91
CA ARG A 175 -30.04 -4.99 15.77
C ARG A 175 -31.03 -3.88 15.39
N LEU A 176 -31.64 -3.99 14.22
CA LEU A 176 -32.80 -3.18 13.90
C LEU A 176 -33.97 -3.80 14.67
N GLU A 177 -34.39 -3.16 15.76
CA GLU A 177 -35.66 -3.50 16.39
C GLU A 177 -36.76 -3.02 15.44
N GLU A 178 -37.57 -3.94 14.92
CA GLU A 178 -38.80 -3.57 14.24
C GLU A 178 -39.73 -2.92 15.28
N GLY A 179 -39.83 -1.59 15.24
CA GLY A 179 -40.89 -0.90 15.96
C GLY A 179 -42.24 -1.43 15.49
N LEU A 180 -43.05 -1.87 16.45
CA LEU A 180 -44.46 -2.29 16.28
C LEU A 180 -45.26 -1.28 15.47
#